data_AF-A0A838EUK5-F1
#
_entry.id   AF-A0A838EUK5-F1
#
_cell.length_a   1.000
_cell.length_b   1.000
_cell.length_c   1.000
_cell.angle_alpha   90.00
_cell.angle_beta   90.00
_cell.angle_gamma   90.00
#
_symmetry.space_group_name_H-M   'P 1'
#
loop_
_entity.id
_entity.type
_entity.pdbx_description
1 polymer ?
#
loop_
_entity_poly.entity_id
_entity_poly.type
_entity_poly.pdbx_seq_one_letter_code
_entity_poly.pdbx_strand_id
1 'polypeptide(L)'
;MQIEIKGTASGRSVFISYEAQDLKEILLNFLRRKGITIASSCDGEGVCKKCDIQNGWLTCEMTLEEFLQRQPDKKVFVSYL
;
A
#
# COMPACT_ATOMS: atom_id res chain seq x y z
N MET A 1 5.78 -2.60 14.18
CA MET A 1 4.30 -2.58 14.01
C MET A 1 3.96 -3.34 12.73
N GLN A 2 2.69 -3.71 12.48
CA GLN A 2 2.32 -4.51 11.29
C GLN A 2 1.11 -3.91 10.56
N ILE A 3 1.09 -4.06 9.23
CA ILE A 3 -0.08 -3.86 8.38
C ILE A 3 -0.42 -5.16 7.64
N GLU A 4 -1.71 -5.42 7.45
CA GLU A 4 -2.21 -6.53 6.65
C GLU A 4 -2.43 -6.06 5.22
N ILE A 5 -1.92 -6.80 4.24
CA ILE A 5 -2.17 -6.58 2.82
C ILE A 5 -2.99 -7.74 2.31
N LYS A 6 -4.18 -7.45 1.79
CA LYS A 6 -5.11 -8.45 1.28
C LYS A 6 -5.32 -8.30 -0.22
N GLY A 7 -4.95 -9.34 -0.97
CA GLY A 7 -5.26 -9.49 -2.38
C GLY A 7 -6.74 -9.80 -2.57
N THR A 8 -7.49 -8.94 -3.25
CA THR A 8 -8.93 -9.15 -3.48
C THR A 8 -9.21 -10.22 -4.53
N ALA A 9 -8.36 -10.34 -5.57
CA ALA A 9 -8.51 -11.39 -6.58
C ALA A 9 -7.96 -12.75 -6.14
N SER A 10 -6.82 -12.78 -5.42
CA SER A 10 -6.18 -14.03 -4.98
C SER A 10 -6.68 -14.54 -3.62
N GLY A 11 -7.38 -13.70 -2.85
CA GLY A 11 -7.80 -14.00 -1.48
C GLY A 11 -6.65 -14.13 -0.47
N ARG A 12 -5.41 -13.87 -0.90
CA ARG A 12 -4.21 -13.98 -0.07
C ARG A 12 -4.06 -12.78 0.84
N SER A 13 -3.70 -13.03 2.10
CA SER A 13 -3.29 -11.99 3.04
C SER A 13 -1.81 -12.13 3.38
N VAL A 14 -1.06 -11.03 3.40
CA VAL A 14 0.34 -10.96 3.83
C VAL A 14 0.47 -9.88 4.90
N PHE A 15 1.19 -10.20 5.97
CA PHE A 15 1.50 -9.24 7.03
C PHE A 15 2.90 -8.70 6.81
N ILE A 16 3.03 -7.38 6.73
CA ILE A 16 4.34 -6.72 6.62
C ILE A 16 4.59 -5.84 7.83
N SER A 17 5.82 -5.89 8.33
CA SER A 17 6.28 -5.07 9.44
C SER A 17 6.79 -3.71 8.97
N TYR A 18 6.48 -2.68 9.75
CA TYR A 18 7.00 -1.33 9.58
C TYR A 18 7.57 -0.77 10.89
N GLU A 19 8.52 0.15 10.72
CA GLU A 19 9.21 0.90 11.75
C GLU A 19 8.81 2.38 11.70
N ALA A 20 9.19 3.16 12.73
CA ALA A 20 8.86 4.59 12.79
C ALA A 20 9.46 5.39 11.62
N GLN A 21 10.63 4.96 11.11
CA GLN A 21 11.27 5.58 9.95
C GLN A 21 10.48 5.39 8.65
N ASP A 22 9.67 4.33 8.56
CA ASP A 22 8.89 4.00 7.36
C ASP A 22 7.64 4.90 7.23
N LEU A 23 7.23 5.56 8.32
CA LEU A 23 6.00 6.36 8.37
C LEU A 23 5.99 7.51 7.35
N LYS A 24 7.16 8.12 7.11
CA LYS A 24 7.32 9.23 6.17
C LYS A 24 7.54 8.77 4.72
N GLU A 25 7.66 7.47 4.49
CA GLU A 25 7.86 6.91 3.17
C GLU A 25 6.52 6.87 2.41
N ILE A 26 6.57 7.16 1.10
CA ILE A 26 5.42 6.95 0.22
C ILE A 26 5.01 5.48 0.26
N LEU A 27 3.72 5.23 0.44
CA LEU A 27 3.17 3.90 0.65
C LEU A 27 3.52 2.94 -0.49
N LEU A 28 3.51 3.41 -1.74
CA LEU A 28 3.95 2.61 -2.89
C LEU A 28 5.42 2.16 -2.77
N ASN A 29 6.31 3.05 -2.34
CA ASN A 29 7.74 2.75 -2.21
C ASN A 29 7.99 1.79 -1.06
N PHE A 30 7.31 2.02 0.07
CA PHE A 30 7.33 1.11 1.21
C PHE A 30 6.90 -0.31 0.80
N LEU A 31 5.77 -0.42 0.07
CA LEU A 31 5.24 -1.71 -0.39
C LEU A 31 6.20 -2.40 -1.37
N ARG A 32 6.78 -1.65 -2.33
CA ARG A 32 7.81 -2.16 -3.24
C ARG A 32 9.05 -2.67 -2.50
N ARG A 33 9.56 -1.92 -1.52
CA ARG A 33 10.72 -2.31 -0.70
C ARG A 33 10.45 -3.58 0.10
N LYS A 34 9.20 -3.83 0.48
CA LYS A 34 8.76 -5.07 1.14
C LYS A 34 8.43 -6.20 0.16
N GLY A 35 8.69 -6.02 -1.14
CA GLY A 35 8.48 -7.01 -2.19
C GLY A 35 7.04 -7.10 -2.70
N ILE A 36 6.16 -6.19 -2.30
CA ILE A 36 4.75 -6.17 -2.71
C ILE A 36 4.61 -5.26 -3.93
N THR A 37 4.43 -5.88 -5.10
CA THR A 37 4.29 -5.16 -6.37
C THR A 37 2.81 -4.96 -6.68
N ILE A 38 2.32 -3.75 -6.43
CA ILE A 38 0.91 -3.37 -6.66
C ILE A 38 0.74 -2.80 -8.07
N ALA A 39 1.78 -2.15 -8.59
CA ALA A 39 1.88 -1.75 -9.98
C ALA A 39 3.33 -1.89 -10.44
N SER A 40 3.57 -2.85 -11.33
CA SER A 40 4.89 -3.18 -11.87
C SER A 40 5.49 -2.07 -12.75
N SER A 41 4.66 -1.19 -13.30
CA SER A 41 5.06 -0.14 -14.26
C SER A 41 4.62 1.28 -13.86
N CYS A 42 4.48 1.57 -12.56
CA CYS A 42 4.06 2.90 -12.08
C CYS A 42 5.26 3.73 -11.62
N ASP A 43 5.37 4.96 -12.14
CA ASP A 43 6.36 5.97 -11.72
C ASP A 43 5.92 6.81 -10.52
N GLY A 44 4.72 6.53 -9.99
CA GLY A 44 4.24 7.17 -8.76
C GLY A 44 3.53 8.52 -8.96
N GLU A 45 3.18 8.88 -10.20
CA GLU A 45 2.59 10.19 -10.52
C GLU A 45 1.06 10.27 -10.38
N GLY A 46 0.39 9.22 -9.87
CA GLY A 46 -1.08 9.21 -9.71
C GLY A 46 -1.89 9.06 -11.01
N VAL A 47 -1.27 9.25 -12.19
CA VAL A 47 -1.96 9.28 -13.49
C VAL A 47 -2.57 7.93 -13.89
N CYS A 48 -1.93 6.81 -13.53
CA CYS A 48 -2.35 5.49 -14.01
C CYS A 48 -3.57 4.91 -13.28
N LYS A 49 -3.86 5.37 -12.05
CA LYS A 49 -4.93 4.86 -11.16
C LYS A 49 -4.92 3.34 -10.89
N LYS A 50 -3.80 2.66 -11.16
CA LYS A 50 -3.68 1.18 -11.02
C LYS A 50 -3.32 0.72 -9.61
N CYS A 51 -2.86 1.62 -8.75
CA CYS A 51 -2.45 1.32 -7.38
C CYS A 51 -3.47 1.80 -6.34
N ASP A 52 -4.75 1.70 -6.72
CA ASP A 52 -5.90 1.98 -5.86
C ASP A 52 -5.97 0.96 -4.73
N ILE A 53 -6.04 1.45 -3.50
CA ILE A 53 -6.17 0.65 -2.29
C ILE A 53 -7.50 0.92 -1.59
N GLN A 54 -8.59 0.63 -2.30
CA GLN A 54 -9.98 0.91 -1.89
C GLN A 54 -10.25 2.41 -1.68
N ASN A 55 -11.51 2.81 -1.94
CA ASN A 55 -11.98 4.20 -1.76
C ASN A 55 -11.30 5.27 -2.63
N GLY A 56 -10.66 4.91 -3.76
CA GLY A 56 -10.04 5.91 -4.64
C GLY A 56 -8.64 6.33 -4.22
N TRP A 57 -8.05 5.68 -3.21
CA TRP A 57 -6.77 6.08 -2.64
C TRP A 57 -5.61 5.45 -3.40
N LEU A 58 -4.73 6.29 -3.95
CA LEU A 58 -3.56 5.84 -4.68
C LEU A 58 -2.37 5.74 -3.74
N THR A 59 -1.76 4.55 -3.66
CA THR A 59 -0.56 4.32 -2.81
C THR A 59 0.62 5.21 -3.17
N CYS A 60 0.67 5.78 -4.37
CA CYS A 60 1.73 6.68 -4.79
C CYS A 60 1.56 8.13 -4.32
N GLU A 61 0.36 8.53 -3.88
CA GLU A 61 0.06 9.92 -3.50
C GLU A 61 0.00 10.13 -1.98
N MET A 62 0.28 9.09 -1.19
CA MET A 62 0.24 9.16 0.27
C MET A 62 1.40 8.43 0.93
N THR A 63 1.76 8.93 2.10
CA THR A 63 2.71 8.29 3.01
C THR A 63 2.07 7.15 3.79
N LEU A 64 2.89 6.27 4.34
CA LEU A 64 2.44 5.22 5.25
C LEU A 64 1.72 5.82 6.48
N GLU A 65 2.20 6.95 7.00
CA GLU A 65 1.55 7.67 8.11
C GLU A 65 0.14 8.12 7.75
N GLU A 66 -0.05 8.81 6.63
CA GLU A 66 -1.35 9.27 6.17
C GLU A 66 -2.31 8.10 5.95
N PHE A 67 -1.83 6.99 5.40
CA PHE A 67 -2.61 5.77 5.25
C PHE A 67 -3.08 5.23 6.61
N LEU A 68 -2.17 5.12 7.59
CA LEU A 68 -2.49 4.59 8.93
C LEU A 68 -3.47 5.49 9.70
N GLN A 69 -3.43 6.80 9.48
CA GLN A 69 -4.39 7.74 10.07
C GLN A 69 -5.78 7.59 9.44
N ARG A 70 -5.86 7.35 8.13
CA ARG A 70 -7.13 7.21 7.41
C ARG A 70 -7.74 5.81 7.52
N GLN A 71 -6.91 4.79 7.70
CA GLN A 71 -7.31 3.38 7.83
C GLN A 71 -6.80 2.80 9.17
N PRO A 72 -7.49 3.07 10.29
CA PRO A 72 -7.06 2.61 11.61
C PRO A 72 -7.00 1.07 11.74
N ASP A 73 -7.73 0.35 10.88
CA ASP A 73 -7.71 -1.11 10.81
C ASP A 73 -6.41 -1.69 10.21
N LYS A 74 -5.54 -0.84 9.64
CA LYS A 74 -4.24 -1.20 9.05
C LYS A 74 -4.32 -2.27 7.95
N LYS A 75 -5.42 -2.27 7.21
CA LYS A 75 -5.69 -3.20 6.10
C LYS A 75 -5.55 -2.49 4.77
N VAL A 76 -4.59 -2.92 3.96
CA VAL A 76 -4.41 -2.48 2.58
C VAL A 76 -5.05 -3.53 1.68
N PHE A 77 -5.99 -3.14 0.83
CA PHE A 77 -6.58 -4.05 -0.15
C PHE A 77 -5.97 -3.78 -1.52
N VAL A 78 -5.43 -4.80 -2.17
CA VAL A 78 -4.81 -4.68 -3.49
C VAL A 78 -5.49 -5.64 -4.45
N SER A 79 -5.59 -5.26 -5.72
CA SER A 79 -6.29 -6.09 -6.71
C SER A 79 -5.62 -7.46 -6.91
N TYR A 80 -4.28 -7.52 -6.89
CA TYR A 80 -3.53 -8.75 -7.09
C TYR A 80 -2.36 -8.85 -6.11
N LEU A 81 -2.17 -10.05 -5.55
CA LEU A 81 -1.10 -10.39 -4.61
C LEU A 81 -0.65 -11.84 -4.82
#